data_AF-A0AAX2ZCU5-F1
#
_entry.id   AF-A0AAX2ZCU5-F1
#
_cell.length_a   1.000
_cell.length_b   1.000
_cell.length_c   1.000
_cell.angle_alpha   90.00
_cell.angle_beta   90.00
_cell.angle_gamma   90.00
#
_symmetry.space_group_name_H-M   'P 1'
#
loop_
_entity.id
_entity.type
_entity.pdbx_description
1 polymer ?
#
loop_
_entity_poly.entity_id
_entity_poly.type
_entity_poly.pdbx_seq_one_letter_code
_entity_poly.pdbx_strand_id
1 'polypeptide(L)'
;MIKNKKVSLIVFILIICAILSAVFIFRNSDNKSKKLEDLNINQLTEIRDKEIDKNLEQLKKLDFTDEEIKERKESILDPDWDFGLVGFVNGNYKDLTEKEKLIREIELVRYINSNNDVMDASGEYFNVINQNIQLRNYLSQNGRDGEFMSYENMKFVIQNIEDLCKYVDFDSNEIVDSFNPYNSETLSEDQKKSLNEEWEKVYSNKNLDPKLKKEIKRIIRE
;
A
#
# COMPACT_ATOMS: atom_id res chain seq x y z
N MET A 1 0.04 -64.18 -10.60
CA MET A 1 1.03 -63.59 -9.67
C MET A 1 1.52 -62.27 -10.26
N ILE A 2 0.89 -61.15 -9.89
CA ILE A 2 1.32 -59.82 -10.36
C ILE A 2 2.55 -59.45 -9.53
N LYS A 3 3.72 -59.34 -10.17
CA LYS A 3 4.94 -58.86 -9.54
C LYS A 3 4.73 -57.39 -9.15
N ASN A 4 4.58 -57.13 -7.85
CA ASN A 4 4.64 -55.76 -7.30
C ASN A 4 6.02 -55.18 -7.61
N LYS A 5 6.13 -54.42 -8.71
CA LYS A 5 7.29 -53.56 -8.93
C LYS A 5 7.24 -52.48 -7.85
N LYS A 6 8.16 -52.55 -6.89
CA LYS A 6 8.41 -51.45 -5.96
C LYS A 6 8.83 -50.25 -6.79
N VAL A 7 7.90 -49.32 -7.01
CA VAL A 7 8.22 -48.00 -7.57
C VAL A 7 9.20 -47.39 -6.57
N SER A 8 10.41 -47.08 -7.03
CA SER A 8 11.42 -46.43 -6.19
C SER A 8 10.83 -45.16 -5.60
N LEU A 9 11.03 -44.95 -4.29
CA LEU A 9 10.56 -43.75 -3.59
C LEU A 9 10.98 -42.46 -4.33
N ILE A 10 12.15 -42.46 -4.96
CA ILE A 10 12.67 -41.36 -5.77
C ILE A 10 11.77 -41.09 -7.00
N VAL A 11 11.30 -42.14 -7.68
CA VAL A 11 10.41 -42.00 -8.83
C VAL A 11 9.05 -41.44 -8.39
N PHE A 12 8.56 -41.86 -7.20
CA PHE A 12 7.31 -41.35 -6.65
C PHE A 12 7.42 -39.86 -6.25
N ILE A 13 8.53 -39.46 -5.63
CA ILE A 13 8.81 -38.06 -5.29
C ILE A 13 8.91 -37.20 -6.55
N LEU A 14 9.59 -37.67 -7.60
CA LEU A 14 9.70 -36.93 -8.87
C LEU A 14 8.35 -36.72 -9.55
N ILE A 15 7.46 -37.73 -9.51
CA ILE A 15 6.09 -37.60 -10.03
C ILE A 15 5.29 -36.59 -9.21
N ILE A 16 5.38 -36.63 -7.89
CA ILE A 16 4.71 -35.64 -7.01
C ILE A 16 5.26 -34.23 -7.26
N CYS A 17 6.57 -34.05 -7.38
CA CYS A 17 7.18 -32.76 -7.70
C CYS A 17 6.73 -32.26 -9.08
N ALA A 18 6.65 -33.11 -10.10
CA ALA A 18 6.17 -32.73 -11.41
C ALA A 18 4.68 -32.33 -11.40
N ILE A 19 3.84 -33.05 -10.66
CA ILE A 19 2.41 -32.72 -10.49
C ILE A 19 2.26 -31.41 -9.70
N LEU A 20 3.01 -31.22 -8.61
CA LEU A 20 3.00 -29.97 -7.84
C LEU A 20 3.50 -28.78 -8.67
N SER A 21 4.53 -28.98 -9.50
CA SER A 21 5.03 -27.97 -10.43
C SER A 21 3.98 -27.65 -11.49
N ALA A 22 3.32 -28.66 -12.05
CA ALA A 22 2.26 -28.48 -13.03
C ALA A 22 1.03 -27.81 -12.42
N VAL A 23 0.64 -28.13 -11.18
CA VAL A 23 -0.45 -27.46 -10.44
C VAL A 23 -0.08 -26.03 -10.06
N PHE A 24 1.19 -25.77 -9.70
CA PHE A 24 1.70 -24.42 -9.44
C PHE A 24 1.71 -23.57 -10.72
N ILE A 25 2.15 -24.16 -11.83
CA ILE A 25 2.14 -23.53 -13.17
C ILE A 25 0.69 -23.33 -13.65
N PHE A 26 -0.22 -24.30 -13.49
CA PHE A 26 -1.64 -24.17 -13.87
C PHE A 26 -2.38 -23.13 -13.01
N ARG A 27 -2.14 -23.12 -11.69
CA ARG A 27 -2.67 -22.08 -10.79
C ARG A 27 -2.15 -20.68 -11.16
N ASN A 28 -0.91 -20.58 -11.66
CA ASN A 28 -0.35 -19.32 -12.14
C ASN A 28 -0.70 -19.00 -13.61
N SER A 29 -1.09 -19.98 -14.43
CA SER A 29 -1.38 -19.77 -15.86
C SER A 29 -2.82 -19.37 -16.15
N ASP A 30 -3.76 -19.68 -15.25
CA ASP A 30 -5.19 -19.31 -15.40
C ASP A 30 -5.52 -17.90 -14.90
N ASN A 31 -4.53 -17.13 -14.44
CA ASN A 31 -4.67 -15.70 -14.21
C ASN A 31 -3.39 -14.99 -14.69
N LYS A 32 -3.25 -14.79 -16.00
CA LYS A 32 -2.80 -13.46 -16.42
C LYS A 32 -3.84 -12.50 -15.84
N SER A 33 -3.60 -11.95 -14.64
CA SER A 33 -4.50 -10.96 -14.08
C SER A 33 -4.64 -9.90 -15.16
N LYS A 34 -5.85 -9.76 -15.71
CA LYS A 34 -6.11 -8.64 -16.61
C LYS A 34 -5.70 -7.40 -15.83
N LYS A 35 -4.89 -6.56 -16.46
CA LYS A 35 -4.60 -5.25 -15.91
C LYS A 35 -5.93 -4.56 -15.65
N LEU A 36 -6.07 -3.87 -14.52
CA LEU A 36 -7.36 -3.25 -14.17
C LEU A 36 -7.80 -2.27 -15.27
N GLU A 37 -6.83 -1.66 -15.93
CA GLU A 37 -6.94 -0.78 -17.08
C GLU A 37 -7.59 -1.44 -18.30
N ASP A 38 -7.61 -2.77 -18.42
CA ASP A 38 -8.26 -3.49 -19.52
C ASP A 38 -9.73 -3.81 -19.23
N LEU A 39 -10.20 -3.59 -18.00
CA LEU A 39 -11.55 -3.96 -17.56
C LEU A 39 -12.55 -2.82 -17.82
N ASN A 40 -13.83 -3.17 -17.96
CA ASN A 40 -14.90 -2.18 -18.00
C ASN A 40 -15.36 -1.79 -16.58
N ILE A 41 -16.16 -0.72 -16.47
CA ILE A 41 -16.66 -0.19 -15.19
C ILE A 41 -17.36 -1.28 -14.37
N ASN A 42 -18.28 -2.05 -14.95
CA ASN A 42 -19.01 -3.10 -14.24
C ASN A 42 -18.06 -4.16 -13.63
N GLN A 43 -17.06 -4.59 -14.40
CA GLN A 43 -16.05 -5.55 -13.93
C GLN A 43 -15.21 -4.98 -12.78
N LEU A 44 -14.87 -3.68 -12.83
CA LEU A 44 -14.13 -3.01 -11.77
C LEU A 44 -14.99 -2.87 -10.51
N THR A 45 -16.25 -2.47 -10.65
CA THR A 45 -17.21 -2.40 -9.54
C THR A 45 -17.36 -3.75 -8.83
N GLU A 46 -17.53 -4.85 -9.59
CA GLU A 46 -17.59 -6.20 -9.02
C GLU A 46 -16.31 -6.57 -8.25
N ILE A 47 -15.14 -6.19 -8.76
CA ILE A 47 -13.87 -6.42 -8.08
C ILE A 47 -13.78 -5.60 -6.80
N ARG A 48 -14.10 -4.31 -6.84
CA ARG A 48 -14.09 -3.42 -5.68
C ARG A 48 -14.99 -3.96 -4.58
N ASP A 49 -16.24 -4.24 -4.90
CA ASP A 49 -17.23 -4.67 -3.93
C ASP A 49 -16.82 -6.00 -3.29
N LYS A 50 -16.26 -6.94 -4.08
CA LYS A 50 -15.73 -8.20 -3.56
C LYS A 50 -14.53 -8.02 -2.63
N GLU A 51 -13.63 -7.08 -2.93
CA GLU A 51 -12.48 -6.79 -2.06
C GLU A 51 -12.92 -6.11 -0.76
N ILE A 52 -13.93 -5.24 -0.80
CA ILE A 52 -14.55 -4.62 0.38
C ILE A 52 -15.23 -5.71 1.23
N ASP A 53 -16.07 -6.55 0.62
CA ASP A 53 -16.75 -7.63 1.34
C ASP A 53 -15.76 -8.56 2.02
N LYS A 54 -14.71 -8.97 1.30
CA LYS A 54 -13.62 -9.77 1.86
C LYS A 54 -12.97 -9.09 3.07
N ASN A 55 -12.78 -7.77 3.03
CA ASN A 55 -12.22 -7.02 4.15
C ASN A 55 -13.16 -7.05 5.36
N LEU A 56 -14.43 -6.73 5.14
CA LEU A 56 -15.44 -6.55 6.18
C LEU A 56 -15.88 -7.86 6.82
N GLU A 57 -15.73 -9.01 6.16
CA GLU A 57 -15.91 -10.34 6.78
C GLU A 57 -15.02 -10.53 8.03
N GLN A 58 -13.93 -9.78 8.16
CA GLN A 58 -13.10 -9.79 9.37
C GLN A 58 -13.84 -9.24 10.60
N LEU A 59 -14.79 -8.32 10.43
CA LEU A 59 -15.59 -7.75 11.52
C LEU A 59 -16.48 -8.79 12.21
N LYS A 60 -16.89 -9.84 11.49
CA LYS A 60 -17.63 -10.97 12.09
C LYS A 60 -16.83 -11.68 13.18
N LYS A 61 -15.49 -11.64 13.10
CA LYS A 61 -14.61 -12.19 14.14
C LYS A 61 -14.50 -11.29 15.37
N LEU A 62 -15.02 -10.07 15.28
CA LEU A 62 -15.05 -9.06 16.33
C LEU A 62 -16.48 -8.85 16.87
N ASP A 63 -17.37 -9.82 16.64
CA ASP A 63 -18.76 -9.84 17.10
C ASP A 63 -19.66 -8.71 16.55
N PHE A 64 -19.30 -8.11 15.41
CA PHE A 64 -20.19 -7.22 14.68
C PHE A 64 -21.34 -8.00 14.04
N THR A 65 -22.54 -7.43 14.10
CA THR A 65 -23.75 -7.94 13.47
C THR A 65 -23.73 -7.72 11.95
N ASP A 66 -24.53 -8.49 11.21
CA ASP A 66 -24.67 -8.32 9.76
C ASP A 66 -25.20 -6.93 9.38
N GLU A 67 -26.05 -6.31 10.22
CA GLU A 67 -26.54 -4.95 9.98
C GLU A 67 -25.42 -3.91 10.19
N GLU A 68 -24.61 -4.03 11.24
CA GLU A 68 -23.47 -3.12 11.45
C GLU A 68 -22.43 -3.22 10.31
N ILE A 69 -22.20 -4.43 9.79
CA ILE A 69 -21.31 -4.66 8.65
C ILE A 69 -21.90 -4.02 7.38
N LYS A 70 -23.22 -4.13 7.18
CA LYS A 70 -23.91 -3.51 6.06
C LYS A 70 -23.86 -1.99 6.16
N GLU A 71 -24.15 -1.40 7.33
CA GLU A 71 -24.04 0.04 7.58
C GLU A 71 -22.61 0.53 7.32
N ARG A 72 -21.60 -0.24 7.75
CA ARG A 72 -20.18 0.04 7.46
C ARG A 72 -19.90 0.06 5.96
N LYS A 73 -20.41 -0.92 5.20
CA LYS A 73 -20.24 -0.98 3.74
C LYS A 73 -20.93 0.19 3.04
N GLU A 74 -22.16 0.51 3.42
CA GLU A 74 -22.92 1.64 2.88
C GLU A 74 -22.14 2.94 3.11
N SER A 75 -21.61 3.13 4.32
CA SER A 75 -20.76 4.24 4.70
C SER A 75 -19.47 4.32 3.83
N ILE A 76 -18.79 3.20 3.58
CA ILE A 76 -17.60 3.15 2.70
C ILE A 76 -17.95 3.56 1.26
N LEU A 77 -19.14 3.20 0.78
CA LEU A 77 -19.56 3.40 -0.62
C LEU A 77 -20.34 4.70 -0.86
N ASP A 78 -20.71 5.43 0.19
CA ASP A 78 -21.47 6.67 0.09
C ASP A 78 -20.62 7.78 -0.60
N PRO A 79 -21.03 8.29 -1.77
CA PRO A 79 -20.30 9.36 -2.45
C PRO A 79 -20.52 10.74 -1.82
N ASP A 80 -21.61 10.94 -1.08
CA ASP A 80 -21.96 12.21 -0.44
C ASP A 80 -21.34 12.33 0.95
N TRP A 81 -20.83 11.22 1.47
CA TRP A 81 -20.05 11.22 2.69
C TRP A 81 -18.58 11.41 2.35
N ASP A 82 -18.09 12.65 2.53
CA ASP A 82 -16.70 13.08 2.27
C ASP A 82 -15.63 12.18 2.92
N PHE A 83 -16.03 11.35 3.88
CA PHE A 83 -15.17 10.47 4.66
C PHE A 83 -15.15 9.02 4.16
N GLY A 84 -16.14 8.55 3.38
CA GLY A 84 -16.13 7.19 2.80
C GLY A 84 -15.05 7.01 1.72
N LEU A 85 -14.80 5.77 1.28
CA LEU A 85 -13.83 5.48 0.22
C LEU A 85 -14.18 6.23 -1.08
N VAL A 86 -15.44 6.14 -1.49
CA VAL A 86 -15.94 6.75 -2.72
C VAL A 86 -15.91 8.27 -2.61
N GLY A 87 -16.38 8.84 -1.48
CA GLY A 87 -16.29 10.27 -1.19
C GLY A 87 -14.85 10.78 -1.20
N PHE A 88 -13.93 10.09 -0.52
CA PHE A 88 -12.50 10.42 -0.48
C PHE A 88 -11.88 10.46 -1.89
N VAL A 89 -12.12 9.43 -2.72
CA VAL A 89 -11.56 9.38 -4.07
C VAL A 89 -12.18 10.46 -4.96
N ASN A 90 -13.49 10.66 -4.89
CA ASN A 90 -14.15 11.73 -5.64
C ASN A 90 -13.68 13.13 -5.24
N GLY A 91 -13.45 13.35 -3.95
CA GLY A 91 -13.00 14.63 -3.39
C GLY A 91 -11.58 14.99 -3.77
N ASN A 92 -10.64 14.03 -3.70
CA ASN A 92 -9.21 14.28 -3.92
C ASN A 92 -8.78 14.13 -5.38
N TYR A 93 -9.51 13.34 -6.19
CA TYR A 93 -9.13 13.02 -7.57
C TYR A 93 -10.22 13.43 -8.57
N LYS A 94 -10.61 14.70 -8.53
CA LYS A 94 -11.73 15.24 -9.33
C LYS A 94 -11.54 15.09 -10.84
N ASP A 95 -10.29 15.14 -11.28
CA ASP A 95 -9.91 15.11 -12.70
C ASP A 95 -9.80 13.69 -13.28
N LEU A 96 -9.84 12.66 -12.44
CA LEU A 96 -9.84 11.26 -12.88
C LEU A 96 -11.20 10.87 -13.47
N THR A 97 -11.18 10.04 -14.50
CA THR A 97 -12.38 9.39 -15.03
C THR A 97 -12.98 8.42 -14.00
N GLU A 98 -14.26 8.10 -14.14
CA GLU A 98 -14.94 7.10 -13.29
C GLU A 98 -14.18 5.77 -13.22
N LYS A 99 -13.63 5.33 -14.37
CA LYS A 99 -12.83 4.11 -14.45
C LYS A 99 -11.53 4.23 -13.64
N GLU A 100 -10.80 5.33 -13.75
CA GLU A 100 -9.56 5.56 -12.99
C GLU A 100 -9.82 5.66 -11.49
N LYS A 101 -10.92 6.30 -11.09
CA LYS A 101 -11.36 6.35 -9.70
C LYS A 101 -11.65 4.96 -9.14
N LEU A 102 -12.39 4.13 -9.88
CA LEU A 102 -12.64 2.74 -9.48
C LEU A 102 -11.34 1.94 -9.34
N ILE A 103 -10.37 2.14 -10.24
CA ILE A 103 -9.05 1.49 -10.12
C ILE A 103 -8.36 1.94 -8.82
N ARG A 104 -8.39 3.24 -8.51
CA ARG A 104 -7.82 3.79 -7.26
C ARG A 104 -8.49 3.22 -6.02
N GLU A 105 -9.83 3.13 -6.02
CA GLU A 105 -10.61 2.50 -4.94
C GLU A 105 -10.17 1.04 -4.73
N ILE A 106 -10.04 0.25 -5.80
CA ILE A 106 -9.58 -1.15 -5.74
C ILE A 106 -8.16 -1.25 -5.17
N GLU A 107 -7.25 -0.37 -5.58
CA GLU A 107 -5.87 -0.34 -5.09
C GLU A 107 -5.81 -0.07 -3.58
N LEU A 108 -6.57 0.91 -3.10
CA LEU A 108 -6.68 1.24 -1.68
C LEU A 108 -7.18 0.03 -0.87
N VAL A 109 -8.28 -0.58 -1.30
CA VAL A 109 -8.87 -1.75 -0.61
C VAL A 109 -7.94 -2.95 -0.62
N ARG A 110 -7.27 -3.23 -1.74
CA ARG A 110 -6.30 -4.33 -1.84
C ARG A 110 -5.10 -4.13 -0.94
N TYR A 111 -4.63 -2.90 -0.82
CA TYR A 111 -3.55 -2.58 0.12
C TYR A 111 -3.97 -2.85 1.57
N ILE A 112 -5.14 -2.38 1.97
CA ILE A 112 -5.71 -2.63 3.31
C ILE A 112 -5.79 -4.15 3.57
N ASN A 113 -6.36 -4.89 2.61
CA ASN A 113 -6.44 -6.34 2.67
C ASN A 113 -5.06 -7.02 2.80
N SER A 114 -4.04 -6.50 2.13
CA SER A 114 -2.68 -7.06 2.17
C SER A 114 -1.99 -6.86 3.53
N ASN A 115 -2.40 -5.84 4.29
CA ASN A 115 -1.91 -5.56 5.63
C ASN A 115 -2.77 -6.22 6.73
N ASN A 116 -3.81 -6.98 6.35
CA ASN A 116 -4.76 -7.60 7.28
C ASN A 116 -5.37 -6.59 8.25
N ASP A 117 -5.61 -5.37 7.76
CA ASP A 117 -6.27 -4.31 8.50
C ASP A 117 -7.78 -4.33 8.21
N VAL A 118 -8.57 -3.81 9.13
CA VAL A 118 -10.03 -3.73 9.02
C VAL A 118 -10.40 -2.30 8.64
N MET A 119 -11.12 -2.16 7.53
CA MET A 119 -11.43 -0.87 6.95
C MET A 119 -12.32 -0.04 7.87
N ASP A 120 -11.79 1.12 8.26
CA ASP A 120 -12.58 2.20 8.82
C ASP A 120 -13.19 3.03 7.70
N ALA A 121 -14.40 3.53 7.91
CA ALA A 121 -15.11 4.29 6.89
C ALA A 121 -14.81 5.80 6.94
N SER A 122 -13.81 6.21 7.72
CA SER A 122 -13.39 7.61 7.86
C SER A 122 -12.41 8.08 6.77
N GLY A 123 -12.50 9.36 6.43
CA GLY A 123 -11.67 9.94 5.37
C GLY A 123 -10.22 10.07 5.80
N GLU A 124 -9.98 10.28 7.09
CA GLU A 124 -8.64 10.27 7.69
C GLU A 124 -7.95 8.92 7.51
N TYR A 125 -8.71 7.82 7.71
CA TYR A 125 -8.20 6.48 7.45
C TYR A 125 -7.76 6.32 5.99
N PHE A 126 -8.61 6.67 5.03
CA PHE A 126 -8.25 6.59 3.61
C PHE A 126 -7.11 7.53 3.22
N ASN A 127 -7.01 8.71 3.84
CA ASN A 127 -5.88 9.62 3.63
C ASN A 127 -4.56 8.96 4.03
N VAL A 128 -4.47 8.40 5.25
CA VAL A 128 -3.27 7.69 5.73
C VAL A 128 -2.94 6.49 4.84
N ILE A 129 -3.93 5.69 4.47
CA ILE A 129 -3.74 4.56 3.56
C ILE A 129 -3.22 5.02 2.19
N ASN A 130 -3.77 6.11 1.65
CA ASN A 130 -3.35 6.68 0.37
C ASN A 130 -1.88 7.14 0.39
N GLN A 131 -1.47 7.81 1.46
CA GLN A 131 -0.07 8.22 1.65
C GLN A 131 0.86 7.01 1.71
N ASN A 132 0.50 6.00 2.50
CA ASN A 132 1.28 4.78 2.66
C ASN A 132 1.47 4.01 1.33
N ILE A 133 0.43 3.91 0.51
CA ILE A 133 0.53 3.27 -0.81
C ILE A 133 1.50 4.02 -1.71
N GLN A 134 1.41 5.34 -1.75
CA GLN A 134 2.27 6.15 -2.61
C GLN A 134 3.73 6.06 -2.17
N LEU A 135 4.01 6.13 -0.87
CA LEU A 135 5.36 5.92 -0.33
C LEU A 135 5.90 4.53 -0.68
N ARG A 136 5.08 3.49 -0.50
CA ARG A 136 5.46 2.11 -0.84
C ARG A 136 5.72 1.94 -2.34
N ASN A 137 4.90 2.54 -3.18
CA ASN A 137 5.06 2.48 -4.64
C ASN A 137 6.34 3.20 -5.07
N TYR A 138 6.62 4.38 -4.50
CA TYR A 138 7.86 5.11 -4.73
C TYR A 138 9.10 4.27 -4.38
N LEU A 139 9.10 3.65 -3.19
CA LEU A 139 10.19 2.76 -2.76
C LEU A 139 10.34 1.55 -3.70
N SER A 140 9.23 0.90 -4.03
CA SER A 140 9.22 -0.28 -4.90
C SER A 140 9.75 0.02 -6.31
N GLN A 141 9.36 1.16 -6.88
CA GLN A 141 9.85 1.62 -8.19
C GLN A 141 11.36 1.90 -8.18
N ASN A 142 11.91 2.25 -7.01
CA ASN A 142 13.34 2.46 -6.80
C ASN A 142 14.07 1.21 -6.27
N GLY A 143 13.48 0.02 -6.41
CA GLY A 143 14.12 -1.25 -6.04
C GLY A 143 14.30 -1.45 -4.53
N ARG A 144 13.53 -0.74 -3.71
CA ARG A 144 13.50 -0.89 -2.25
C ARG A 144 12.33 -1.78 -1.83
N ASP A 145 12.44 -2.35 -0.64
CA ASP A 145 11.28 -2.99 -0.01
C ASP A 145 10.26 -1.93 0.44
N GLY A 146 9.07 -2.38 0.84
CA GLY A 146 7.96 -1.50 1.21
C GLY A 146 8.04 -0.94 2.64
N GLU A 147 9.08 -1.26 3.42
CA GLU A 147 9.20 -0.86 4.83
C GLU A 147 9.79 0.55 4.94
N PHE A 148 8.97 1.58 4.77
CA PHE A 148 9.45 2.97 4.67
C PHE A 148 10.10 3.51 5.94
N MET A 149 9.83 2.93 7.12
CA MET A 149 10.42 3.33 8.41
C MET A 149 11.74 2.63 8.76
N SER A 150 12.27 1.78 7.87
CA SER A 150 13.59 1.20 8.06
C SER A 150 14.67 2.28 7.88
N TYR A 151 15.79 2.16 8.61
CA TYR A 151 16.90 3.14 8.52
C TYR A 151 17.37 3.36 7.07
N GLU A 152 17.54 2.29 6.30
CA GLU A 152 18.01 2.36 4.91
C GLU A 152 17.00 3.05 3.98
N ASN A 153 15.70 2.79 4.16
CA ASN A 153 14.67 3.42 3.34
C ASN A 153 14.44 4.87 3.74
N MET A 154 14.46 5.21 5.03
CA MET A 154 14.41 6.60 5.48
C MET A 154 15.59 7.39 4.92
N LYS A 155 16.81 6.84 4.99
CA LYS A 155 18.00 7.48 4.40
C LYS A 155 17.85 7.70 2.90
N PHE A 156 17.39 6.68 2.17
CA PHE A 156 17.12 6.78 0.74
C PHE A 156 16.09 7.87 0.43
N VAL A 157 14.99 7.93 1.17
CA VAL A 157 13.94 8.94 0.97
C VAL A 157 14.49 10.35 1.24
N ILE A 158 15.21 10.56 2.34
CA ILE A 158 15.81 11.87 2.66
C ILE A 158 16.69 12.36 1.51
N GLN A 159 17.54 11.47 0.98
CA GLN A 159 18.46 11.80 -0.12
C GLN A 159 17.74 12.09 -1.44
N ASN A 160 16.48 11.68 -1.60
CA ASN A 160 15.69 11.84 -2.82
C ASN A 160 14.36 12.60 -2.55
N ILE A 161 14.33 13.44 -1.52
CA ILE A 161 13.08 14.05 -1.03
C ILE A 161 12.39 14.94 -2.09
N GLU A 162 13.15 15.64 -2.94
CA GLU A 162 12.58 16.48 -4.00
C GLU A 162 11.90 15.65 -5.10
N ASP A 163 12.38 14.44 -5.35
CA ASP A 163 11.76 13.52 -6.31
C ASP A 163 10.50 12.92 -5.71
N LEU A 164 10.57 12.49 -4.44
CA LEU A 164 9.40 12.01 -3.70
C LEU A 164 8.28 13.06 -3.66
N CYS A 165 8.60 14.33 -3.36
CA CYS A 165 7.64 15.44 -3.33
C CYS A 165 6.96 15.69 -4.68
N LYS A 166 7.55 15.29 -5.80
CA LYS A 166 6.93 15.39 -7.14
C LYS A 166 6.12 14.14 -7.49
N TYR A 167 6.46 13.02 -6.88
CA TYR A 167 5.83 11.72 -7.13
C TYR A 167 4.49 11.59 -6.41
N VAL A 168 4.40 12.09 -5.17
CA VAL A 168 3.21 11.95 -4.33
C VAL A 168 2.27 13.15 -4.44
N ASP A 169 1.00 12.94 -4.07
CA ASP A 169 -0.06 13.96 -4.10
C ASP A 169 -0.29 14.70 -2.77
N PHE A 170 0.52 14.44 -1.75
CA PHE A 170 0.38 15.02 -0.40
C PHE A 170 1.53 15.97 -0.03
N ASP A 171 1.30 16.78 1.01
CA ASP A 171 2.11 17.97 1.27
C ASP A 171 3.53 17.67 1.76
N SER A 172 4.50 18.49 1.34
CA SER A 172 5.91 18.36 1.74
C SER A 172 6.13 18.38 3.26
N ASN A 173 5.25 19.05 4.01
CA ASN A 173 5.28 19.05 5.47
C ASN A 173 5.00 17.64 6.03
N GLU A 174 3.97 16.97 5.51
CA GLU A 174 3.59 15.61 5.93
C GLU A 174 4.68 14.61 5.57
N ILE A 175 5.31 14.75 4.40
CA ILE A 175 6.45 13.91 4.01
C ILE A 175 7.62 14.14 4.98
N VAL A 176 8.03 15.39 5.21
CA VAL A 176 9.17 15.68 6.09
C VAL A 176 8.92 15.17 7.51
N ASP A 177 7.70 15.32 8.05
CA ASP A 177 7.36 14.83 9.37
C ASP A 177 7.31 13.30 9.45
N SER A 178 6.81 12.63 8.41
CA SER A 178 6.82 11.15 8.30
C SER A 178 8.24 10.58 8.34
N PHE A 179 9.22 11.32 7.82
CA PHE A 179 10.63 10.93 7.78
C PHE A 179 11.49 11.65 8.82
N ASN A 180 10.88 12.20 9.86
CA ASN A 180 11.58 12.71 11.03
C ASN A 180 12.13 11.53 11.86
N PRO A 181 13.46 11.37 11.98
CA PRO A 181 14.05 10.23 12.68
C PRO A 181 13.64 10.13 14.15
N TYR A 182 13.29 11.26 14.77
CA TYR A 182 12.92 11.32 16.18
C TYR A 182 11.48 10.87 16.46
N ASN A 183 10.67 10.65 15.41
CA ASN A 183 9.34 10.06 15.53
C ASN A 183 9.40 8.52 15.57
N SER A 184 10.53 7.90 15.22
CA SER A 184 10.68 6.44 15.26
C SER A 184 11.05 5.92 16.65
N GLU A 185 10.27 4.94 17.11
CA GLU A 185 10.53 4.19 18.34
C GLU A 185 11.56 3.07 18.16
N THR A 186 11.83 2.64 16.91
CA THR A 186 12.67 1.47 16.60
C THR A 186 14.11 1.82 16.24
N LEU A 187 14.38 3.06 15.81
CA LEU A 187 15.73 3.51 15.48
C LEU A 187 16.58 3.72 16.73
N SER A 188 17.85 3.33 16.67
CA SER A 188 18.84 3.68 17.68
C SER A 188 19.17 5.18 17.63
N GLU A 189 19.71 5.73 18.72
CA GLU A 189 20.13 7.13 18.75
C GLU A 189 21.21 7.47 17.71
N ASP A 190 22.14 6.52 17.44
CA ASP A 190 23.15 6.69 16.38
C ASP A 190 22.51 6.75 14.99
N GLN A 191 21.50 5.91 14.73
CA GLN A 191 20.75 5.96 13.46
C GLN A 191 19.98 7.27 13.33
N LYS A 192 19.32 7.73 14.40
CA LYS A 192 18.60 9.01 14.40
C LYS A 192 19.52 10.18 14.11
N LYS A 193 20.69 10.22 14.77
CA LYS A 193 21.72 11.23 14.51
C LYS A 193 22.20 11.19 13.07
N SER A 194 22.49 9.99 12.54
CA SER A 194 22.93 9.86 11.15
C SER A 194 21.88 10.33 10.14
N LEU A 195 20.59 10.07 10.38
CA LEU A 195 19.51 10.58 9.52
C LEU A 195 19.33 12.11 9.66
N ASN A 196 19.52 12.67 10.85
CA ASN A 196 19.54 14.12 11.06
C ASN A 196 20.67 14.79 10.24
N GLU A 197 21.86 14.18 10.21
CA GLU A 197 22.98 14.65 9.37
C GLU A 197 22.65 14.58 7.86
N GLU A 198 21.86 13.59 7.41
CA GLU A 198 21.38 13.55 6.02
C GLU A 198 20.39 14.70 5.73
N TRP A 199 19.49 15.00 6.66
CA TRP A 199 18.60 16.17 6.55
C TRP A 199 19.39 17.50 6.48
N GLU A 200 20.44 17.66 7.29
CA GLU A 200 21.32 18.83 7.26
C GLU A 200 22.02 18.99 5.90
N LYS A 201 22.49 17.89 5.30
CA LYS A 201 23.09 17.90 3.96
C LYS A 201 22.09 18.38 2.92
N VAL A 202 20.86 17.85 2.95
CA VAL A 202 19.79 18.27 2.03
C VAL A 202 19.44 19.75 2.24
N TYR A 203 19.25 20.18 3.48
CA TYR A 203 18.95 21.57 3.83
C TYR A 203 20.04 22.56 3.36
N SER A 204 21.31 22.12 3.38
CA SER A 204 22.46 22.91 2.93
C SER A 204 22.48 23.15 1.41
N ASN A 205 21.69 22.40 0.62
CA ASN A 205 21.55 22.64 -0.81
C ASN A 205 20.94 24.03 -1.08
N LYS A 206 21.62 24.83 -1.90
CA LYS A 206 21.21 26.20 -2.26
C LYS A 206 20.04 26.23 -3.24
N ASN A 207 19.85 25.17 -4.01
CA ASN A 207 18.81 25.07 -5.05
C ASN A 207 17.55 24.34 -4.56
N LEU A 208 17.53 23.91 -3.30
CA LEU A 208 16.38 23.24 -2.71
C LEU A 208 15.15 24.16 -2.73
N ASP A 209 14.00 23.59 -3.09
CA ASP A 209 12.72 24.30 -3.06
C ASP A 209 12.50 25.04 -1.72
N PRO A 210 12.14 26.34 -1.72
CA PRO A 210 12.00 27.12 -0.50
C PRO A 210 10.93 26.62 0.47
N LYS A 211 9.82 26.05 -0.01
CA LYS A 211 8.77 25.47 0.85
C LYS A 211 9.34 24.24 1.55
N LEU A 212 9.92 23.32 0.79
CA LEU A 212 10.55 22.12 1.36
C LEU A 212 11.68 22.47 2.34
N LYS A 213 12.53 23.44 2.00
CA LYS A 213 13.62 23.92 2.87
C LYS A 213 13.10 24.45 4.21
N LYS A 214 11.97 25.14 4.21
CA LYS A 214 11.31 25.62 5.43
C LYS A 214 10.81 24.45 6.28
N GLU A 215 10.23 23.42 5.67
CA GLU A 215 9.73 22.26 6.41
C GLU A 215 10.88 21.44 7.02
N ILE A 216 11.96 21.20 6.28
CA ILE A 216 13.14 20.48 6.80
C ILE A 216 13.75 21.21 8.01
N LYS A 217 13.83 22.54 7.95
CA LYS A 217 14.38 23.35 9.06
C LYS A 217 13.63 23.12 10.38
N ARG A 218 12.34 22.75 10.34
CA ARG A 218 11.54 22.52 11.56
C ARG A 218 11.94 21.26 12.31
N ILE A 219 12.51 20.27 11.62
CA ILE A 219 12.79 18.95 12.21
C ILE A 219 14.26 18.71 12.53
N ILE A 220 15.19 19.44 11.89
CA ILE A 220 16.62 19.34 12.19
C ILE A 220 16.86 19.74 13.64
N ARG A 221 17.51 18.85 14.39
CA ARG A 221 17.99 19.12 15.76
C ARG A 221 19.48 19.44 15.72
N GLU A 222 19.87 20.44 16.52
CA GLU A 222 21.28 20.82 16.75
C GLU A 222 21.97 19.87 17.74
#